data_AF-A0A7J2V8T2-F1
#
_entry.id   AF-A0A7J2V8T2-F1
#
_cell.length_a   1.000
_cell.length_b   1.000
_cell.length_c   1.000
_cell.angle_alpha   90.00
_cell.angle_beta   90.00
_cell.angle_gamma   90.00
#
_symmetry.space_group_name_H-M   'P 1'
#
loop_
_entity.id
_entity.type
_entity.pdbx_description
1 polymer ?
#
loop_
_entity_poly.entity_id
_entity_poly.type
_entity_poly.pdbx_seq_one_letter_code
_entity_poly.pdbx_strand_id
1 'polypeptide(L)' 'MVKGTTSMGKHGRSKTHIRCRRCGRHSFNVAKGYCAACGFGRSKRIRRYSWQNKKVNRVRVV' A
#
# COMPACT_ATOMS: atom_id res chain seq x y z
N MET A 1 -11.21 22.50 -12.04
CA MET A 1 -11.09 21.34 -11.12
C MET A 1 -11.92 21.63 -9.88
N VAL A 2 -13.15 21.14 -9.80
CA VAL A 2 -13.95 21.28 -8.57
C VAL A 2 -13.35 20.35 -7.53
N LYS A 3 -12.97 20.89 -6.38
CA LYS A 3 -12.43 20.15 -5.23
C LYS A 3 -13.59 19.88 -4.26
N GLY A 4 -13.55 18.76 -3.53
CA GLY A 4 -14.54 18.43 -2.50
C GLY A 4 -15.50 17.31 -2.88
N THR A 5 -16.66 17.24 -2.22
CA THR A 5 -17.58 16.09 -2.22
C THR A 5 -17.98 15.62 -3.62
N THR A 6 -18.27 16.55 -4.54
CA THR A 6 -18.69 16.23 -5.91
C THR A 6 -17.62 15.47 -6.69
N SER A 7 -16.34 15.68 -6.38
CA SER A 7 -15.24 14.96 -7.02
C SER A 7 -15.00 13.55 -6.46
N MET A 8 -15.49 13.25 -5.25
CA MET A 8 -15.21 11.98 -4.56
C MET A 8 -15.81 10.75 -5.25
N GLY A 9 -16.92 10.91 -5.97
CA GLY A 9 -17.55 9.83 -6.73
C GLY A 9 -16.65 9.21 -7.82
N LYS A 10 -15.59 9.91 -8.23
CA LYS A 10 -14.64 9.42 -9.25
C LYS A 10 -13.60 8.44 -8.68
N HIS A 11 -13.44 8.31 -7.35
CA HIS A 11 -12.38 7.50 -6.73
C HIS A 11 -12.69 6.00 -6.60
N GLY A 12 -13.86 5.53 -7.03
CA GLY A 12 -14.26 4.12 -6.93
C GLY A 12 -13.80 3.21 -8.07
N ARG A 13 -13.39 3.78 -9.22
CA ARG A 13 -13.25 3.07 -10.49
C ARG A 13 -12.14 2.01 -10.51
N SER A 14 -11.04 2.26 -9.82
CA SER A 14 -9.89 1.35 -9.80
C SER A 14 -9.26 1.30 -8.42
N LYS A 15 -8.70 0.14 -8.09
CA LYS A 15 -7.98 -0.05 -6.82
C LYS A 15 -6.49 0.14 -7.06
N THR A 16 -5.93 1.19 -6.48
CA THR A 16 -4.49 1.46 -6.56
C THR A 16 -3.67 0.43 -5.79
N HIS A 17 -4.21 -0.03 -4.64
CA HIS A 17 -3.57 -1.01 -3.77
C HIS A 17 -4.43 -2.24 -3.59
N ILE A 18 -3.79 -3.40 -3.41
CA ILE A 18 -4.38 -4.69 -3.05
C ILE A 18 -3.61 -5.32 -1.89
N ARG A 19 -4.08 -6.49 -1.42
CA ARG A 19 -3.42 -7.26 -0.37
C ARG A 19 -2.08 -7.81 -0.85
N CYS A 20 -1.02 -7.55 -0.09
CA CYS A 20 0.31 -8.02 -0.40
C CYS A 20 0.50 -9.48 0.01
N ARG A 21 1.00 -10.31 -0.92
CA ARG A 21 1.29 -11.73 -0.68
C ARG A 21 2.38 -11.99 0.37
N ARG A 22 3.30 -11.06 0.60
CA ARG A 22 4.40 -11.22 1.58
C ARG A 22 3.99 -10.82 3.00
N CYS A 23 3.43 -9.62 3.15
CA CYS A 23 3.16 -9.02 4.47
C CYS A 23 1.67 -8.96 4.87
N GLY A 24 0.74 -9.37 4.00
CA GLY A 24 -0.69 -9.42 4.30
C GLY A 24 -1.42 -8.07 4.35
N ARG A 25 -0.70 -6.93 4.26
CA ARG A 25 -1.27 -5.57 4.26
C ARG A 25 -1.86 -5.18 2.91
N HIS A 26 -2.87 -4.31 2.93
CA HIS A 26 -3.46 -3.70 1.73
C HIS A 26 -2.58 -2.56 1.18
N SER A 27 -1.40 -2.91 0.70
CA SER A 27 -0.37 -1.94 0.30
C SER A 27 0.42 -2.37 -0.93
N PHE A 28 0.02 -3.43 -1.62
CA PHE A 28 0.63 -3.81 -2.89
C PHE A 28 0.03 -2.97 -4.00
N ASN A 29 0.84 -2.12 -4.64
CA ASN A 29 0.40 -1.30 -5.76
C ASN A 29 0.33 -2.16 -7.03
N VAL A 30 -0.86 -2.23 -7.64
CA VAL A 30 -1.10 -3.09 -8.81
C VAL A 30 -0.40 -2.55 -10.04
N ALA A 31 -0.54 -1.25 -10.31
CA ALA A 31 0.04 -0.61 -11.49
C ALA A 31 1.58 -0.62 -11.47
N LYS A 32 2.18 -0.45 -10.30
CA LYS A 32 3.65 -0.39 -10.15
C LYS A 32 4.30 -1.73 -9.76
N GLY A 33 3.50 -2.76 -9.45
CA GLY A 33 3.99 -4.09 -9.10
C GLY A 33 4.81 -4.19 -7.80
N TYR A 34 4.66 -3.26 -6.85
CA TYR A 34 5.40 -3.32 -5.58
C TYR A 34 4.58 -2.98 -4.34
N CYS A 35 4.99 -3.52 -3.19
CA CYS A 35 4.39 -3.24 -1.90
C CYS A 35 5.02 -2.01 -1.23
N ALA A 36 4.19 -1.00 -0.96
CA ALA A 36 4.60 0.21 -0.24
C ALA A 36 4.95 -0.06 1.23
N ALA A 37 4.41 -1.12 1.84
CA ALA A 37 4.75 -1.48 3.22
C ALA A 37 6.07 -2.24 3.31
N CYS A 38 6.14 -3.42 2.68
CA CYS A 38 7.26 -4.35 2.87
C CYS A 38 8.33 -4.34 1.77
N GLY A 39 8.11 -3.62 0.66
CA GLY A 39 9.03 -3.64 -0.49
C GLY A 39 8.90 -4.85 -1.42
N PHE A 40 7.99 -5.80 -1.15
CA PHE A 40 7.75 -6.95 -2.04
C PHE A 40 7.52 -6.52 -3.50
N GLY A 41 8.15 -7.19 -4.46
CA GLY A 41 8.17 -6.81 -5.88
C GLY A 41 9.33 -5.90 -6.27
N ARG A 42 9.78 -5.02 -5.35
CA ARG A 42 10.95 -4.13 -5.58
C ARG A 42 12.22 -4.63 -4.92
N SER A 43 12.12 -5.28 -3.76
CA SER A 43 13.26 -5.77 -2.99
C SER A 43 13.04 -7.18 -2.45
N LYS A 44 14.13 -7.95 -2.38
CA LYS A 44 14.15 -9.25 -1.66
C LYS A 44 14.03 -9.03 -0.15
N ARG A 45 14.70 -8.00 0.39
CA ARG A 45 14.65 -7.60 1.80
C ARG A 45 13.36 -6.87 2.17
N ILE A 46 13.01 -6.90 3.46
CA ILE A 46 11.91 -6.12 4.02
C ILE A 46 12.30 -4.64 4.05
N ARG A 47 11.44 -3.78 3.48
CA ARG A 47 11.60 -2.32 3.59
C ARG A 47 11.47 -1.89 5.05
N ARG A 48 12.53 -1.31 5.59
CA ARG A 48 12.59 -0.73 6.94
C ARG A 48 13.43 0.54 6.88
N TYR A 49 12.96 1.61 7.50
CA TYR A 49 13.75 2.81 7.77
C TYR A 49 13.91 3.00 9.28
N SER A 50 14.94 3.74 9.70
CA SER A 50 15.20 4.04 11.11
C SER A 50 14.04 4.79 11.78
N TRP A 51 13.40 5.71 11.05
CA TRP A 51 12.28 6.51 11.51
C TRP A 51 10.91 5.79 11.45
N GLN A 52 10.84 4.55 10.95
CA GLN A 52 9.57 3.84 10.84
C GLN A 52 9.16 3.18 12.17
N ASN A 53 8.05 3.69 12.73
CA ASN A 53 7.45 3.11 13.95
C ASN A 53 6.67 1.82 13.67
N LYS A 54 6.11 1.67 12.46
CA LYS A 54 5.25 0.53 12.10
C LYS A 54 6.10 -0.65 11.62
N LYS A 55 6.32 -1.64 12.50
CA LYS A 55 6.98 -2.92 12.15
C LYS A 55 6.22 -3.65 11.05
N VAL A 56 6.90 -4.25 10.07
CA VAL A 56 6.27 -4.99 8.95
C VAL A 56 6.12 -6.46 9.33
N ASN A 57 5.16 -6.72 10.21
CA ASN A 57 4.80 -8.07 10.63
C ASN A 57 3.50 -8.45 9.88
N ARG A 58 3.27 -9.76 9.60
CA ARG A 58 2.06 -10.26 8.92
C ARG A 58 0.74 -9.95 9.67
N VAL A 59 0.85 -9.32 10.84
CA VAL A 59 -0.26 -8.78 11.62
C VAL A 59 -0.89 -7.58 10.90
N ARG A 60 -2.23 -7.56 10.89
CA ARG A 60 -3.00 -6.41 10.41
C ARG A 60 -2.73 -5.24 11.37
N VAL A 61 -2.08 -4.20 10.86
CA VAL A 61 -1.98 -2.92 11.58
C VAL A 61 -3.32 -2.23 11.39
N VAL A 62 -4.08 -2.15 12.49
CA VAL A 62 -5.24 -1.25 12.61
C VAL A 62 -4.71 0.17 12.70
#